data_AF-A0A7V0YSX4-F1
#
_entry.id   AF-A0A7V0YSX4-F1
#
_cell.length_a   1.000
_cell.length_b   1.000
_cell.length_c   1.000
_cell.angle_alpha   90.00
_cell.angle_beta   90.00
_cell.angle_gamma   90.00
#
_symmetry.space_group_name_H-M   'P 1'
#
loop_
_entity.id
_entity.type
_entity.pdbx_description
1 polymer ?
#
loop_
_entity_poly.entity_id
_entity_poly.type
_entity_poly.pdbx_seq_one_letter_code
_entity_poly.pdbx_strand_id
1 'polypeptide(L)'
;EGMAHWMEVQAKEEQGHAEKFFKHIIDRGGRVELLAIEKPKSEWTSPLDSFNDAYKHEKYITGRINNLVKIAGEENDNAGSIFLQWFVTEQVEEEANVSKIVAMLEKIKDSANGLFMLDHKLGER
;
A
#
# COMPACT_ATOMS: atom_id res chain seq x y z
N GLU A 1 -14.17 -1.02 -14.68
CA GLU A 1 -12.84 -1.57 -15.04
C GLU A 1 -11.72 -0.73 -14.43
N GLY A 2 -11.89 0.59 -14.29
CA GLY A 2 -10.81 1.43 -13.79
C GLY A 2 -10.42 1.22 -12.32
N MET A 3 -11.35 0.83 -11.44
CA MET A 3 -10.97 0.40 -10.08
C MET A 3 -10.08 -0.85 -10.07
N ALA A 4 -10.32 -1.78 -10.99
CA ALA A 4 -9.50 -2.98 -11.12
C ALA A 4 -8.10 -2.62 -11.64
N HIS A 5 -8.03 -1.80 -12.70
CA HIS A 5 -6.77 -1.26 -13.21
C HIS A 5 -5.95 -0.55 -12.12
N TRP A 6 -6.60 0.30 -11.31
CA TRP A 6 -5.96 0.98 -10.19
C TRP A 6 -5.33 -0.02 -9.20
N MET A 7 -6.04 -1.10 -8.86
CA MET A 7 -5.52 -2.16 -7.96
C MET A 7 -4.38 -2.96 -8.60
N GLU A 8 -4.44 -3.21 -9.91
CA GLU A 8 -3.35 -3.88 -10.63
C GLU A 8 -2.06 -3.04 -10.67
N VAL A 9 -2.20 -1.72 -10.85
CA VAL A 9 -1.07 -0.78 -10.76
C VAL A 9 -0.50 -0.78 -9.34
N GLN A 10 -1.35 -0.68 -8.32
CA GLN A 10 -0.92 -0.74 -6.92
C GLN A 10 -0.18 -2.06 -6.61
N ALA A 11 -0.69 -3.20 -7.07
CA ALA A 11 -0.04 -4.48 -6.84
C ALA A 11 1.36 -4.57 -7.46
N LYS A 12 1.60 -3.92 -8.60
CA LYS A 12 2.93 -3.82 -9.23
C LYS A 12 3.85 -2.87 -8.46
N GLU A 13 3.31 -1.78 -7.94
CA GLU A 13 4.02 -0.83 -7.08
C GLU A 13 4.51 -1.51 -5.80
N GLU A 14 3.66 -2.29 -5.13
CA GLU A 14 4.04 -3.08 -3.94
C GLU A 14 5.09 -4.16 -4.21
N GLN A 15 5.10 -4.76 -5.41
CA GLN A 15 6.19 -5.65 -5.82
C GLN A 15 7.52 -4.88 -5.89
N GLY A 16 7.49 -3.65 -6.40
CA GLY A 16 8.64 -2.74 -6.38
C GLY A 16 9.10 -2.40 -4.97
N HIS A 17 8.17 -2.22 -4.02
CA HIS A 17 8.50 -2.01 -2.60
C HIS A 17 9.22 -3.22 -2.01
N ALA A 18 8.71 -4.44 -2.26
CA ALA A 18 9.34 -5.67 -1.84
C ALA A 18 10.75 -5.84 -2.42
N GLU A 19 10.95 -5.52 -3.70
CA GLU A 19 12.27 -5.56 -4.36
C GLU A 19 13.27 -4.59 -3.74
N LYS A 20 12.84 -3.39 -3.32
CA LYS A 20 13.71 -2.44 -2.61
C LYS A 20 14.24 -3.02 -1.30
N PHE A 21 13.38 -3.64 -0.48
CA PHE A 21 13.80 -4.35 0.73
C PHE A 21 14.75 -5.51 0.40
N PHE A 22 14.39 -6.32 -0.59
CA PHE A 22 15.18 -7.46 -1.02
C PHE A 22 16.62 -7.04 -1.38
N LYS A 23 16.74 -6.00 -2.20
CA LYS A 23 18.03 -5.45 -2.63
C LYS A 23 18.80 -4.84 -1.46
N HIS A 24 18.15 -4.04 -0.62
CA HIS A 24 18.80 -3.42 0.54
C HIS A 24 19.41 -4.47 1.48
N ILE A 25 18.70 -5.56 1.76
CA ILE A 25 19.20 -6.65 2.61
C ILE A 25 20.43 -7.31 1.99
N ILE A 26 20.40 -7.61 0.68
CA ILE A 26 21.52 -8.25 -0.02
C ILE A 26 22.75 -7.33 -0.10
N ASP A 27 22.55 -6.05 -0.42
CA ASP A 27 23.64 -5.07 -0.51
C ASP A 27 24.33 -4.86 0.85
N ARG A 28 23.64 -5.21 1.96
CA ARG A 28 24.16 -5.20 3.33
C ARG A 28 24.76 -6.55 3.77
N GLY A 29 24.90 -7.50 2.85
CA GLY A 29 25.46 -8.84 3.10
C GLY A 29 24.50 -9.80 3.80
N GLY A 30 23.23 -9.45 3.91
CA GLY A 30 22.17 -10.31 4.44
C GLY A 30 21.67 -11.32 3.40
N ARG A 31 20.84 -12.25 3.87
CA ARG A 31 20.14 -13.23 3.02
C ARG A 31 18.65 -13.04 3.18
N VAL A 32 17.92 -13.01 2.06
CA VAL A 32 16.46 -13.00 2.05
C VAL A 32 15.94 -14.43 1.92
N GLU A 33 14.96 -14.77 2.75
CA GLU A 33 14.18 -16.00 2.66
C GLU A 33 12.74 -15.64 2.28
N LEU A 34 12.24 -16.20 1.18
CA LEU A 34 10.86 -16.00 0.74
C LEU A 34 9.98 -17.04 1.42
N LEU A 35 9.00 -16.56 2.19
CA LEU A 35 8.06 -17.39 2.92
C LEU A 35 6.77 -17.62 2.10
N ALA A 36 5.96 -18.58 2.55
CA ALA A 36 4.63 -18.79 1.99
C ALA A 36 3.76 -17.53 2.19
N ILE A 37 3.00 -17.17 1.15
CA ILE A 37 2.06 -16.04 1.18
C ILE A 37 0.67 -16.58 1.45
N GLU A 38 0.00 -16.03 2.47
CA GLU A 38 -1.38 -16.40 2.79
C GLU A 38 -2.33 -15.97 1.67
N LYS A 39 -3.40 -16.76 1.45
CA LYS A 39 -4.41 -16.44 0.46
C LYS A 39 -5.08 -15.10 0.82
N PRO A 40 -5.10 -14.10 -0.09
CA PRO A 40 -5.79 -12.85 0.18
C PRO A 40 -7.31 -13.06 0.17
N LYS A 41 -8.02 -12.16 0.86
CA LYS A 41 -9.47 -12.04 0.73
C LYS A 41 -9.83 -11.74 -0.73
N SER A 42 -10.92 -12.34 -1.22
CA SER A 42 -11.33 -12.26 -2.63
C SER A 42 -12.77 -11.79 -2.84
N GLU A 43 -13.50 -11.49 -1.78
CA GLU A 43 -14.91 -11.11 -1.84
C GLU A 43 -15.18 -9.93 -0.90
N TRP A 44 -15.94 -8.96 -1.40
CA TRP A 44 -16.39 -7.77 -0.67
C TRP A 44 -17.84 -7.47 -1.04
N THR A 45 -18.53 -6.79 -0.13
CA THR A 45 -19.96 -6.47 -0.30
C THR A 45 -20.20 -5.25 -1.20
N SER A 46 -19.19 -4.40 -1.36
CA SER A 46 -19.24 -3.20 -2.20
C SER A 46 -17.82 -2.71 -2.54
N PRO A 47 -17.65 -1.81 -3.54
CA PRO A 47 -16.37 -1.14 -3.77
C PRO A 47 -15.88 -0.35 -2.55
N LEU A 48 -16.79 0.26 -1.79
CA LEU A 48 -16.43 0.97 -0.56
C LEU A 48 -15.82 0.02 0.48
N ASP A 49 -16.35 -1.20 0.59
CA ASP A 49 -15.82 -2.24 1.48
C ASP A 49 -14.40 -2.66 1.06
N SER A 50 -14.14 -2.86 -0.24
CA SER A 50 -12.80 -3.21 -0.73
C SER A 50 -11.76 -2.12 -0.52
N PHE A 51 -12.10 -0.85 -0.82
CA PHE A 51 -11.17 0.27 -0.61
C PHE A 51 -10.96 0.60 0.87
N ASN A 52 -11.95 0.35 1.74
CA ASN A 52 -11.74 0.43 3.19
C ASN A 52 -10.77 -0.64 3.69
N ASP A 53 -10.82 -1.85 3.13
CA ASP A 53 -9.88 -2.92 3.44
C ASP A 53 -8.46 -2.55 3.00
N ALA A 54 -8.31 -2.04 1.78
CA ALA A 54 -7.05 -1.52 1.27
C ALA A 54 -6.48 -0.42 2.18
N TYR A 55 -7.31 0.56 2.57
CA TYR A 55 -6.87 1.64 3.45
C TYR A 55 -6.44 1.16 4.85
N LYS A 56 -7.14 0.16 5.40
CA LYS A 56 -6.73 -0.48 6.65
C LYS A 56 -5.40 -1.22 6.49
N HIS A 57 -5.19 -1.86 5.35
CA HIS A 57 -3.94 -2.54 5.03
C HIS A 57 -2.78 -1.53 4.93
N GLU A 58 -2.97 -0.40 4.25
CA GLU A 58 -1.93 0.64 4.17
C GLU A 58 -1.52 1.15 5.55
N LYS A 59 -2.48 1.45 6.42
CA LYS A 59 -2.18 1.84 7.82
C LYS A 59 -1.42 0.76 8.58
N TYR A 60 -1.77 -0.50 8.34
CA TYR A 60 -1.07 -1.62 8.93
C TYR A 60 0.39 -1.64 8.47
N ILE A 61 0.65 -1.49 7.16
CA ILE A 61 2.01 -1.44 6.59
C ILE A 61 2.78 -0.23 7.13
N THR A 62 2.18 0.96 7.20
CA THR A 62 2.78 2.14 7.84
C THR A 62 3.21 1.85 9.28
N GLY A 63 2.36 1.16 10.05
CA GLY A 63 2.71 0.72 11.40
C GLY A 63 3.92 -0.22 11.43
N ARG A 64 4.05 -1.13 10.45
CA ARG A 64 5.21 -2.01 10.30
C ARG A 64 6.48 -1.24 9.96
N ILE A 65 6.41 -0.27 9.04
CA ILE A 65 7.54 0.59 8.69
C ILE A 65 8.00 1.41 9.90
N ASN A 66 7.07 2.01 10.64
CA ASN A 66 7.39 2.78 11.85
C ASN A 66 8.09 1.92 12.92
N ASN A 67 7.69 0.66 13.06
CA ASN A 67 8.36 -0.28 13.96
C ASN A 67 9.79 -0.58 13.50
N LEU A 68 10.04 -0.73 12.19
CA LEU A 68 11.39 -0.90 11.65
C LEU A 68 12.25 0.35 11.88
N VAL A 69 11.70 1.55 11.70
CA VAL A 69 12.40 2.81 11.96
C VAL A 69 12.82 2.90 13.43
N LYS A 70 11.91 2.52 14.34
CA LYS A 70 12.21 2.46 15.77
C LYS A 70 13.36 1.50 16.07
N ILE A 71 13.31 0.28 15.54
CA ILE A 71 14.37 -0.73 15.74
C ILE A 71 15.71 -0.22 15.19
N ALA A 72 15.73 0.34 13.98
CA ALA A 72 16.94 0.90 13.39
C ALA A 72 17.55 2.01 14.27
N GLY A 73 16.70 2.85 14.89
CA GLY A 73 17.14 3.86 15.86
C GLY A 73 17.72 3.26 17.14
N GLU A 74 17.07 2.24 17.71
CA GLU A 74 17.54 1.53 18.91
C GLU A 74 18.89 0.83 18.68
N GLU A 75 19.10 0.29 17.48
CA GLU A 75 20.33 -0.39 17.08
C GLU A 75 21.42 0.57 16.54
N ASN A 76 21.12 1.87 16.43
CA ASN A 76 21.98 2.87 15.78
C ASN A 76 22.33 2.50 14.33
N ASP A 77 21.45 1.78 13.62
CA ASP A 77 21.60 1.49 12.19
C ASP A 77 21.21 2.70 11.34
N ASN A 78 22.19 3.57 11.13
CA ASN A 78 22.03 4.77 10.31
C ASN A 78 21.70 4.44 8.84
N ALA A 79 22.25 3.34 8.31
CA ALA A 79 22.01 2.96 6.92
C ALA A 79 20.58 2.43 6.73
N GLY A 80 20.11 1.57 7.64
CA GLY A 80 18.71 1.14 7.68
C GLY A 80 17.75 2.31 7.89
N SER A 81 18.11 3.26 8.76
CA SER A 81 17.30 4.47 8.99
C SER A 81 17.12 5.31 7.73
N ILE A 82 18.21 5.57 6.97
CA ILE A 82 18.14 6.32 5.70
C ILE A 82 17.29 5.57 4.66
N PHE A 83 17.47 4.25 4.56
CA PHE A 83 16.66 3.42 3.66
C PHE A 83 15.17 3.48 4.00
N LEU A 84 14.82 3.37 5.28
CA LEU A 84 13.44 3.40 5.75
C LEU A 84 12.78 4.78 5.62
N GLN A 85 13.54 5.88 5.58
CA GLN A 85 12.96 7.21 5.36
C GLN A 85 12.21 7.31 4.03
N TRP A 86 12.67 6.63 2.99
CA TRP A 86 11.94 6.59 1.71
C TRP A 86 10.53 6.01 1.90
N PHE A 87 10.42 4.87 2.61
CA PHE A 87 9.12 4.24 2.90
C PHE A 87 8.25 5.06 3.83
N VAL A 88 8.84 5.81 4.77
CA VAL A 88 8.06 6.73 5.62
C VAL A 88 7.40 7.81 4.78
N THR A 89 8.11 8.37 3.79
CA THR A 89 7.54 9.33 2.86
C THR A 89 6.49 8.67 1.96
N GLU A 90 6.80 7.50 1.40
CA GLU A 90 5.91 6.76 0.51
C GLU A 90 4.57 6.44 1.16
N GLN A 91 4.59 5.89 2.38
CA GLN A 91 3.37 5.50 3.09
C GLN A 91 2.43 6.70 3.39
N VAL A 92 2.97 7.92 3.50
CA VAL A 92 2.14 9.13 3.62
C VAL A 92 1.37 9.39 2.33
N GLU A 93 2.01 9.19 1.18
CA GLU A 93 1.37 9.33 -0.13
C GLU A 93 0.34 8.21 -0.36
N GLU A 94 0.67 6.97 -0.02
CA GLU A 94 -0.22 5.81 -0.14
C GLU A 94 -1.49 5.96 0.69
N GLU A 95 -1.36 6.27 2.00
CA GLU A 95 -2.52 6.50 2.86
C GLU A 95 -3.38 7.67 2.35
N ALA A 96 -2.75 8.74 1.85
CA ALA A 96 -3.46 9.88 1.28
C ALA A 96 -4.20 9.53 -0.02
N ASN A 97 -3.64 8.66 -0.86
CA ASN A 97 -4.24 8.23 -2.10
C ASN A 97 -5.50 7.39 -1.82
N VAL A 98 -5.35 6.32 -1.03
CA VAL A 98 -6.47 5.41 -0.74
C VAL A 98 -7.58 6.11 0.06
N SER A 99 -7.23 6.93 1.05
CA SER A 99 -8.22 7.64 1.86
C SER A 99 -9.06 8.63 1.05
N LYS A 100 -8.50 9.28 0.04
CA LYS A 100 -9.27 10.14 -0.89
C LYS A 100 -10.30 9.33 -1.67
N ILE A 101 -9.95 8.12 -2.11
CA ILE A 101 -10.87 7.23 -2.83
C ILE A 101 -12.02 6.79 -1.91
N VAL A 102 -11.69 6.35 -0.69
CA VAL A 102 -12.69 6.01 0.33
C VAL A 102 -13.64 7.17 0.58
N ALA A 103 -13.12 8.39 0.80
CA ALA A 103 -13.96 9.57 1.04
C ALA A 103 -14.85 9.92 -0.16
N MET A 104 -14.42 9.66 -1.40
CA MET A 104 -15.26 9.82 -2.59
C MET A 104 -16.36 8.77 -2.64
N LEU A 105 -16.05 7.50 -2.37
CA LEU A 105 -17.03 6.40 -2.34
C LEU A 105 -18.10 6.62 -1.25
N GLU A 106 -17.70 7.08 -0.06
CA GLU A 106 -18.64 7.44 1.02
C GLU A 106 -19.62 8.55 0.61
N LYS A 107 -19.17 9.52 -0.18
CA LYS A 107 -20.02 10.60 -0.71
C LYS A 107 -20.95 10.13 -1.83
N ILE A 108 -20.45 9.26 -2.70
CA ILE A 108 -21.21 8.71 -3.84
C ILE A 108 -22.34 7.80 -3.37
N LYS A 109 -22.12 7.02 -2.29
CA LYS A 109 -23.04 5.98 -1.80
C LYS A 109 -23.44 5.04 -2.95
N ASP A 110 -24.73 4.93 -3.24
CA ASP A 110 -25.28 4.00 -4.22
C ASP A 110 -25.58 4.66 -5.58
N SER A 111 -25.06 5.87 -5.83
CA SER A 111 -25.27 6.57 -7.10
C SER A 111 -24.51 5.89 -8.23
N ALA A 112 -25.24 5.21 -9.12
CA ALA A 112 -24.67 4.52 -10.28
C ALA A 112 -23.82 5.46 -11.17
N ASN A 113 -24.31 6.68 -11.42
CA ASN A 113 -23.56 7.67 -12.20
C ASN A 113 -22.27 8.11 -11.50
N GLY A 114 -22.32 8.29 -10.18
CA GLY A 114 -21.14 8.64 -9.39
C GLY A 114 -20.10 7.53 -9.39
N LEU A 115 -20.53 6.27 -9.25
CA LEU A 115 -19.66 5.10 -9.31
C LEU A 115 -19.02 4.96 -10.70
N PHE A 116 -19.80 5.15 -11.78
CA PHE A 116 -19.28 5.09 -13.15
C PHE A 116 -18.20 6.16 -13.40
N MET A 117 -18.45 7.40 -12.95
CA MET A 117 -17.47 8.49 -13.09
C MET A 117 -16.19 8.23 -12.29
N LEU A 118 -16.31 7.71 -11.07
CA LEU A 118 -15.14 7.37 -10.25
C LEU A 118 -14.36 6.20 -10.86
N ASP A 119 -15.04 5.15 -11.32
CA ASP A 119 -14.38 4.03 -11.99
C ASP A 119 -13.59 4.50 -13.21
N HIS A 120 -14.17 5.34 -14.08
CA HIS A 120 -13.45 5.91 -15.22
C HIS A 120 -12.20 6.68 -14.79
N LYS A 121 -12.32 7.56 -13.79
CA LYS A 121 -11.20 8.36 -13.29
C LYS A 121 -10.06 7.48 -12.74
N LEU A 122 -10.38 6.40 -12.03
CA LEU A 122 -9.37 5.49 -11.48
C LEU A 122 -8.68 4.66 -12.56
N GLY A 123 -9.33 4.47 -13.71
CA GLY A 123 -8.74 3.80 -14.87
C GLY A 123 -7.69 4.61 -15.62
N GLU A 124 -7.51 5.90 -15.29
CA GLU A 124 -6.50 6.78 -15.88
C GLU A 124 -5.17 6.78 -15.11
N ARG A 125 -5.04 5.97 -14.05
CA ARG A 125 -3.80 5.81 -13.26
C ARG A 125 -2.67 5.19 -14.08
#